data_AF-A0A932LB37-F1
#
_entry.id   AF-A0A932LB37-F1
#
_cell.length_a   1.000
_cell.length_b   1.000
_cell.length_c   1.000
_cell.angle_alpha   90.00
_cell.angle_beta   90.00
_cell.angle_gamma   90.00
#
_symmetry.space_group_name_H-M   'P 1'
#
loop_
_entity.id
_entity.type
_entity.pdbx_description
1 polymer ?
#
loop_
_entity_poly.entity_id
_entity_poly.type
_entity_poly.pdbx_seq_one_letter_code
_entity_poly.pdbx_strand_id
1 'polypeptide(L)'
;MPTDPRRLRPSALCRLLNSSPLGEVITQSQLQRHRTRAGLRIGDDRHVDLVRYVAWLVQVRHAPRTQPDGAALGAFDVAEAAQGAAAVAVGSRREQVRGHGQRFTRKHQALIAALLTEPTHAAAAAKAGVGKATLYRWLQTPAFRAAYRQAGRALVEAAIGRIQASTGQAVETLTTVARQGRRDSDRVRAAIALLEHALGGLKDADLLHGEQETDGEAPLD
;
A
#
# COMPACT_ATOMS: atom_id res chain seq x y z
N MET A 1 -42.32 23.34 -11.35
CA MET A 1 -42.01 23.38 -12.79
C MET A 1 -41.39 22.04 -13.19
N PRO A 2 -42.03 21.23 -14.04
CA PRO A 2 -41.47 19.95 -14.45
C PRO A 2 -40.21 20.24 -15.27
N THR A 3 -39.04 20.07 -14.64
CA THR A 3 -37.76 20.28 -15.31
C THR A 3 -37.38 18.96 -15.96
N ASP A 4 -37.39 18.91 -17.29
CA ASP A 4 -37.02 17.68 -18.01
C ASP A 4 -35.55 17.33 -17.69
N PRO A 5 -35.28 16.21 -16.99
CA PRO A 5 -33.93 15.84 -16.58
C PRO A 5 -33.00 15.50 -17.75
N ARG A 6 -33.54 15.29 -18.96
CA ARG A 6 -32.76 14.96 -20.16
C ARG A 6 -32.25 16.19 -20.91
N ARG A 7 -32.78 17.38 -20.62
CA ARG A 7 -32.45 18.63 -21.32
C ARG A 7 -32.23 19.80 -20.35
N LEU A 8 -31.22 19.68 -19.50
CA LEU A 8 -30.89 20.73 -18.53
C LEU A 8 -29.82 21.68 -19.07
N ARG A 9 -30.01 22.98 -18.88
CA ARG A 9 -28.90 23.94 -19.07
C ARG A 9 -27.80 23.66 -18.02
N PRO A 10 -26.51 23.81 -18.33
CA PRO A 10 -25.43 23.55 -17.37
C PRO A 10 -25.59 24.28 -16.04
N SER A 11 -26.00 25.55 -16.05
CA SER A 11 -26.25 26.33 -14.84
C SER A 11 -27.47 25.87 -14.04
N ALA A 12 -28.46 25.25 -14.70
CA ALA A 12 -29.64 24.66 -14.05
C ALA A 12 -29.29 23.31 -13.40
N LEU A 13 -28.48 22.50 -14.08
CA LEU A 13 -27.93 21.26 -13.52
C LEU A 13 -27.08 21.53 -12.27
N CYS A 14 -26.19 22.53 -12.32
CA CYS A 14 -25.38 22.93 -11.16
C CYS A 14 -26.26 23.34 -9.97
N ARG A 15 -27.30 24.16 -10.21
CA ARG A 15 -28.27 24.56 -9.18
C ARG A 15 -29.07 23.38 -8.62
N LEU A 16 -29.47 22.44 -9.48
CA LEU A 16 -30.22 21.24 -9.08
C LEU A 16 -29.38 20.29 -8.21
N LEU A 17 -28.10 20.12 -8.52
CA LEU A 17 -27.20 19.29 -7.72
C LEU A 17 -26.88 19.94 -6.37
N ASN A 18 -26.74 21.27 -6.35
CA ASN A 18 -26.44 22.03 -5.14
C ASN A 18 -27.70 22.36 -4.31
N SER A 19 -28.90 22.08 -4.81
CA SER A 19 -30.14 22.18 -4.01
C SER A 19 -30.36 20.98 -3.09
N SER A 20 -29.37 20.09 -2.96
CA SER A 20 -29.42 18.95 -2.05
C SER A 20 -29.04 19.35 -0.61
N PRO A 21 -29.44 18.57 0.42
CA PRO A 21 -29.06 18.84 1.82
C PRO A 21 -27.56 18.77 2.10
N LEU A 22 -26.76 18.30 1.13
CA LEU A 22 -25.32 18.11 1.24
C LEU A 22 -24.52 19.38 0.93
N GLY A 23 -25.19 20.51 0.63
CA GLY A 23 -24.54 21.79 0.32
C GLY A 23 -24.02 21.86 -1.11
N GLU A 24 -22.89 22.54 -1.33
CA GLU A 24 -22.29 22.70 -2.66
C GLU A 24 -21.63 21.39 -3.12
N VAL A 25 -22.33 20.63 -3.96
CA VAL A 25 -21.87 19.33 -4.49
C VAL A 25 -20.94 19.51 -5.70
N ILE A 26 -21.15 20.56 -6.51
CA ILE A 26 -20.33 20.84 -7.69
C ILE A 26 -20.31 22.33 -8.05
N THR A 27 -19.14 22.82 -8.49
CA THR A 27 -18.99 24.19 -9.02
C THR A 27 -19.19 24.23 -10.54
N GLN A 28 -19.53 25.40 -11.10
CA GLN A 28 -19.63 25.56 -12.56
C GLN A 28 -18.33 25.23 -13.29
N SER A 29 -17.18 25.59 -12.70
CA SER A 29 -15.86 25.29 -13.25
C SER A 29 -15.57 23.78 -13.30
N GLN A 30 -15.98 23.03 -12.27
CA GLN A 30 -15.88 21.56 -12.27
C GLN A 30 -16.82 20.94 -13.30
N LEU A 31 -18.06 21.44 -13.40
CA LEU A 31 -19.02 20.97 -14.41
C LEU A 31 -18.50 21.20 -15.84
N GLN A 32 -17.86 22.34 -16.10
CA GLN A 32 -17.25 22.62 -17.40
C GLN A 32 -16.13 21.64 -17.72
N ARG A 33 -15.23 21.35 -16.77
CA ARG A 33 -14.18 20.34 -16.95
C ARG A 33 -14.76 18.95 -17.23
N HIS A 34 -15.83 18.58 -16.54
CA HIS A 34 -16.52 17.30 -16.78
C HIS A 34 -17.13 17.25 -18.19
N ARG A 35 -17.73 18.34 -18.67
CA ARG A 35 -18.24 18.46 -20.05
C ARG A 35 -17.13 18.32 -21.08
N THR A 36 -16.02 19.03 -20.91
CA THR A 36 -14.85 18.90 -21.79
C THR A 36 -14.29 17.49 -21.80
N ARG A 37 -14.25 16.81 -20.64
CA ARG A 37 -13.70 15.45 -20.49
C ARG A 37 -14.63 14.35 -20.99
N ALA A 38 -15.93 14.50 -20.80
CA ALA A 38 -16.95 13.54 -21.22
C ALA A 38 -17.29 13.65 -22.71
N GLY A 39 -17.07 14.83 -23.30
CA GLY A 39 -17.49 15.16 -24.67
C GLY A 39 -19.01 15.13 -24.82
N LEU A 40 -19.49 14.84 -26.04
CA LEU A 40 -20.92 14.80 -26.38
C LEU A 40 -21.69 13.61 -25.76
N ARG A 41 -21.04 12.79 -24.93
CA ARG A 41 -21.65 11.58 -24.32
C ARG A 41 -22.64 11.90 -23.20
N ILE A 42 -22.50 13.06 -22.57
CA ILE A 42 -23.34 13.51 -21.46
C ILE A 42 -24.36 14.58 -21.87
N GLY A 43 -24.42 14.91 -23.17
CA GLY A 43 -25.32 15.91 -23.72
C GLY A 43 -24.69 16.67 -24.89
N ASP A 44 -25.31 17.79 -25.25
CA ASP A 44 -24.89 18.64 -26.36
C ASP A 44 -24.10 19.85 -25.84
N ASP A 45 -23.71 20.73 -26.77
CA ASP A 45 -23.06 21.99 -26.42
C ASP A 45 -23.94 22.91 -25.55
N ARG A 46 -25.28 22.82 -25.72
CA ARG A 46 -26.24 23.68 -25.02
C ARG A 46 -26.90 23.04 -23.79
N HIS A 47 -27.01 21.71 -23.76
CA HIS A 47 -27.76 20.98 -22.72
C HIS A 47 -26.97 19.79 -22.18
N VAL A 48 -27.18 19.45 -20.91
CA VAL A 48 -26.67 18.25 -20.25
C VAL A 48 -27.85 17.35 -19.92
N ASP A 49 -27.71 16.06 -20.21
CA ASP A 49 -28.63 15.02 -19.75
C ASP A 49 -28.14 14.54 -18.37
N LEU A 50 -28.96 14.75 -17.33
CA LEU A 50 -28.61 14.39 -15.95
C LEU A 50 -28.36 12.88 -15.80
N VAL A 51 -29.15 12.04 -16.48
CA VAL A 51 -29.05 10.58 -16.36
C VAL A 51 -27.76 10.10 -17.03
N ARG A 52 -27.44 10.61 -18.22
CA ARG A 52 -26.17 10.32 -18.89
C ARG A 52 -24.97 10.87 -18.13
N TYR A 53 -25.11 12.05 -17.53
CA TYR A 53 -24.07 12.65 -16.70
C TYR A 53 -23.79 11.82 -15.45
N VAL A 54 -24.83 11.35 -14.75
CA VAL A 54 -24.68 10.45 -13.60
C VAL A 54 -24.11 9.09 -14.03
N ALA A 55 -24.60 8.50 -15.13
CA ALA A 55 -24.06 7.26 -15.67
C ALA A 55 -22.57 7.39 -16.03
N TRP A 56 -22.17 8.52 -16.61
CA TRP A 56 -20.77 8.83 -16.89
C TRP A 56 -19.96 9.03 -15.61
N LEU A 57 -20.49 9.70 -14.58
CA LEU A 57 -19.80 9.84 -13.28
C LEU A 57 -19.60 8.48 -12.61
N VAL A 58 -20.60 7.60 -12.67
CA VAL A 58 -20.53 6.21 -12.20
C VAL A 58 -19.46 5.46 -13.01
N GLN A 59 -19.45 5.58 -14.34
CA GLN A 59 -18.42 4.98 -15.18
C GLN A 59 -17.02 5.52 -14.87
N VAL A 60 -16.85 6.82 -14.62
CA VAL A 60 -15.56 7.41 -14.25
C VAL A 60 -15.11 6.98 -12.86
N ARG A 61 -16.06 6.75 -11.95
CA ARG A 61 -15.78 6.24 -10.59
C ARG A 61 -15.43 4.76 -10.57
N HIS A 62 -16.02 3.96 -11.47
CA HIS A 62 -15.78 2.52 -11.61
C HIS A 62 -14.76 2.17 -12.70
N ALA A 63 -14.37 3.12 -13.55
CA ALA A 63 -13.21 2.97 -14.40
C ALA A 63 -12.03 2.67 -13.47
N PRO A 64 -11.27 1.58 -13.71
CA PRO A 64 -10.08 1.33 -12.94
C PRO A 64 -9.26 2.60 -13.04
N ARG A 65 -8.97 3.24 -11.89
CA ARG A 65 -7.98 4.31 -11.87
C ARG A 65 -6.79 3.71 -12.61
N THR A 66 -6.41 4.31 -13.73
CA THR A 66 -5.13 4.03 -14.36
C THR A 66 -4.12 4.52 -13.35
N GLN A 67 -3.81 3.66 -12.39
CA GLN A 67 -2.64 3.76 -11.59
C GLN A 67 -1.52 3.85 -12.63
N PRO A 68 -0.71 4.93 -12.65
CA PRO A 68 0.51 4.87 -13.45
C PRO A 68 1.15 3.53 -13.12
N ASP A 69 1.46 2.74 -14.15
CA ASP A 69 1.90 1.36 -14.03
C ASP A 69 2.62 1.15 -12.71
N GLY A 70 2.11 0.23 -11.89
CA GLY A 70 2.70 -0.17 -10.61
C GLY A 70 4.10 -0.78 -10.74
N ALA A 71 4.81 -0.51 -11.84
CA ALA A 71 6.21 -0.79 -12.05
C ALA A 71 7.14 0.07 -11.18
N ALA A 72 6.70 1.23 -10.66
CA ALA A 72 7.58 2.13 -9.90
C ALA A 72 7.68 1.82 -8.39
N LEU A 73 6.67 1.18 -7.81
CA LEU A 73 6.69 0.72 -6.41
C LEU A 73 6.32 -0.76 -6.43
N GLY A 74 7.30 -1.61 -6.76
CA GLY A 74 7.12 -3.07 -6.83
C GLY A 74 6.24 -3.57 -5.67
N ALA A 75 5.09 -4.14 -6.02
CA ALA A 75 4.14 -4.66 -5.05
C ALA A 75 4.87 -5.68 -4.17
N PHE A 76 4.80 -5.50 -2.86
CA PHE A 76 5.30 -6.50 -1.93
C PHE A 76 4.39 -7.72 -2.00
N ASP A 77 4.84 -8.77 -2.70
CA ASP A 77 4.15 -10.05 -2.69
C ASP A 77 4.46 -10.79 -1.37
N VAL A 78 3.51 -10.71 -0.44
CA VAL A 78 3.61 -11.34 0.88
C VAL A 78 3.79 -12.86 0.74
N ALA A 79 3.25 -13.48 -0.31
CA ALA A 79 3.34 -14.91 -0.53
C ALA A 79 4.75 -15.32 -0.98
N GLU A 80 5.36 -14.56 -1.89
CA GLU A 80 6.74 -14.74 -2.31
C GLU A 80 7.71 -14.51 -1.14
N ALA A 81 7.51 -13.43 -0.38
CA ALA A 81 8.30 -13.14 0.80
C ALA A 81 8.17 -14.24 1.87
N ALA A 82 6.97 -14.80 2.07
CA ALA A 82 6.75 -15.91 3.00
C ALA A 82 7.45 -17.19 2.54
N GLN A 83 7.51 -17.46 1.23
CA GLN A 83 8.27 -18.58 0.68
C GLN A 83 9.77 -18.42 0.89
N GLY A 84 10.30 -17.21 0.67
CA GLY A 84 11.69 -16.86 0.92
C GLY A 84 12.06 -16.99 2.40
N ALA A 85 11.23 -16.42 3.29
CA ALA A 85 11.40 -16.52 4.73
C ALA A 85 11.36 -17.98 5.23
N ALA A 86 10.43 -18.78 4.70
CA ALA A 86 10.36 -20.21 5.00
C ALA A 86 11.60 -20.97 4.50
N ALA A 87 12.13 -20.61 3.32
CA ALA A 87 13.34 -21.20 2.75
C ALA A 87 14.57 -20.91 3.64
N VAL A 88 14.73 -19.67 4.11
CA VAL A 88 15.83 -19.26 4.99
C VAL A 88 15.75 -20.00 6.33
N ALA A 89 14.57 -20.09 6.95
CA ALA A 89 14.39 -20.78 8.22
C ALA A 89 14.64 -22.30 8.11
N VAL A 90 14.26 -22.91 7.00
CA VAL A 90 14.50 -24.35 6.74
C VAL A 90 15.95 -24.62 6.33
N GLY A 91 16.56 -23.72 5.54
CA GLY A 91 17.93 -23.82 5.04
C GLY A 91 18.98 -23.66 6.14
N SER A 92 18.85 -22.62 6.98
CA SER A 92 19.76 -22.34 8.10
C SER A 92 19.92 -23.52 9.06
N ARG A 93 18.89 -24.36 9.18
CA ARG A 93 18.90 -25.54 10.04
C ARG A 93 19.41 -26.82 9.36
N ARG A 94 19.37 -26.91 8.03
CA ARG A 94 20.03 -28.03 7.31
C ARG A 94 21.54 -28.01 7.51
N GLU A 95 22.11 -26.83 7.73
CA GLU A 95 23.54 -26.62 7.93
C GLU A 95 23.98 -26.86 9.39
N GLN A 96 23.13 -26.51 10.37
CA GLN A 96 23.38 -26.75 11.80
C GLN A 96 23.20 -28.21 12.25
N VAL A 97 22.58 -29.07 11.44
CA VAL A 97 22.22 -30.45 11.83
C VAL A 97 23.00 -31.47 10.98
N ARG A 98 24.31 -31.56 11.22
CA ARG A 98 25.14 -32.74 10.85
C ARG A 98 24.95 -33.93 11.82
N GLY A 99 24.10 -33.83 12.84
CA GLY A 99 23.72 -34.92 13.75
C GLY A 99 22.25 -35.31 13.60
N HIS A 100 21.92 -36.59 13.69
CA HIS A 100 20.57 -37.13 13.41
C HIS A 100 19.44 -36.47 14.24
N GLY A 101 18.46 -35.87 13.57
CA GLY A 101 17.23 -35.40 14.23
C GLY A 101 16.34 -34.52 13.34
N GLN A 102 15.52 -35.16 12.50
CA GLN A 102 14.46 -34.57 11.65
C GLN A 102 14.92 -33.54 10.59
N ARG A 103 15.24 -34.05 9.38
CA ARG A 103 15.47 -33.21 8.19
C ARG A 103 14.19 -32.47 7.78
N PHE A 104 14.23 -31.15 7.73
CA PHE A 104 13.14 -30.35 7.17
C PHE A 104 12.96 -30.64 5.68
N THR A 105 11.78 -31.17 5.34
CA THR A 105 11.39 -31.50 3.96
C THR A 105 10.78 -30.31 3.24
N ARG A 106 10.62 -30.39 1.90
CA ARG A 106 9.90 -29.37 1.11
C ARG A 106 8.47 -29.12 1.62
N LYS A 107 7.81 -30.16 2.16
CA LYS A 107 6.47 -30.03 2.78
C LYS A 107 6.48 -29.20 4.06
N HIS A 108 7.56 -29.25 4.85
CA HIS A 108 7.68 -28.39 6.04
C HIS A 108 7.85 -26.93 5.63
N GLN A 109 8.68 -26.65 4.62
CA GLN A 109 8.84 -25.30 4.07
C GLN A 109 7.52 -24.76 3.51
N ALA A 110 6.82 -25.56 2.68
CA ALA A 110 5.53 -25.18 2.11
C ALA A 110 4.48 -24.90 3.19
N LEU A 111 4.45 -25.71 4.25
CA LEU A 111 3.53 -25.49 5.35
C LEU A 111 3.87 -24.25 6.18
N ILE A 112 5.17 -23.99 6.44
CA ILE A 112 5.59 -22.77 7.14
C ILE A 112 5.18 -21.53 6.33
N ALA A 113 5.43 -21.53 5.01
CA ALA A 113 5.01 -20.42 4.14
C ALA A 113 3.48 -20.24 4.17
N ALA A 114 2.73 -21.34 4.07
CA ALA A 114 1.26 -21.29 4.10
C ALA A 114 0.70 -20.81 5.45
N LEU A 115 1.32 -21.18 6.57
CA LEU A 115 0.94 -20.70 7.91
C LEU A 115 1.14 -19.18 8.07
N LEU A 116 2.08 -18.58 7.34
CA LEU A 116 2.33 -17.13 7.37
C LEU A 116 1.35 -16.33 6.52
N THR A 117 0.73 -16.93 5.50
CA THR A 117 -0.14 -16.21 4.55
C THR A 117 -1.62 -16.48 4.78
N GLU A 118 -1.98 -17.68 5.26
CA GLU A 118 -3.38 -18.09 5.36
C GLU A 118 -3.97 -17.74 6.73
N PRO A 119 -5.24 -17.30 6.77
CA PRO A 119 -5.89 -16.86 8.01
C PRO A 119 -6.22 -18.01 8.97
N THR A 120 -6.16 -19.26 8.50
CA THR A 120 -6.49 -20.43 9.31
C THR A 120 -5.53 -21.59 9.08
N HIS A 121 -5.34 -22.38 10.14
CA HIS A 121 -4.62 -23.66 10.09
C HIS A 121 -5.19 -24.63 9.04
N ALA A 122 -6.51 -24.62 8.82
CA ALA A 122 -7.14 -25.47 7.82
C ALA A 122 -6.79 -25.04 6.38
N ALA A 123 -6.81 -23.74 6.10
CA ALA A 123 -6.40 -23.18 4.80
C ALA A 123 -4.90 -23.39 4.56
N ALA A 124 -4.06 -23.18 5.57
CA ALA A 124 -2.62 -23.43 5.48
C ALA A 124 -2.29 -24.89 5.17
N ALA A 125 -2.97 -25.83 5.85
CA ALA A 125 -2.83 -27.26 5.62
C ALA A 125 -3.23 -27.66 4.20
N ALA A 126 -4.37 -27.15 3.71
CA ALA A 126 -4.84 -27.39 2.34
C ALA A 126 -3.85 -26.86 1.30
N LYS A 127 -3.41 -25.60 1.44
CA LYS A 127 -2.43 -24.96 0.55
C LYS A 127 -1.09 -25.69 0.51
N ALA A 128 -0.65 -26.24 1.64
CA ALA A 128 0.59 -27.00 1.74
C ALA A 128 0.45 -28.49 1.35
N GLY A 129 -0.75 -28.99 1.09
CA GLY A 129 -1.00 -30.40 0.77
C GLY A 129 -0.73 -31.35 1.94
N VAL A 130 -1.03 -30.93 3.17
CA VAL A 130 -0.77 -31.68 4.41
C VAL A 130 -2.08 -31.93 5.16
N GLY A 131 -2.27 -33.13 5.71
CA GLY A 131 -3.46 -33.44 6.52
C GLY A 131 -3.46 -32.74 7.88
N LYS A 132 -4.64 -32.39 8.41
CA LYS A 132 -4.80 -31.67 9.70
C LYS A 132 -4.07 -32.35 10.87
N ALA A 133 -4.16 -33.68 10.98
CA ALA A 133 -3.44 -34.43 12.03
C ALA A 133 -1.91 -34.27 11.92
N THR A 134 -1.38 -34.19 10.70
CA THR A 134 0.06 -33.97 10.46
C THR A 134 0.46 -32.53 10.81
N LEU A 135 -0.36 -31.53 10.44
CA LEU A 135 -0.16 -30.15 10.86
C LEU A 135 -0.06 -30.05 12.39
N TYR A 136 -1.04 -30.59 13.12
CA TYR A 136 -1.04 -30.51 14.58
C TYR A 136 0.16 -31.23 15.19
N ARG A 137 0.53 -32.40 14.69
CA ARG A 137 1.75 -33.11 15.13
C ARG A 137 3.02 -32.27 14.91
N TRP A 138 3.17 -31.63 13.77
CA TRP A 138 4.32 -30.77 13.49
C TRP A 138 4.31 -29.49 14.32
N LEU A 139 3.15 -28.88 14.57
CA LEU A 139 3.03 -27.75 15.49
C LEU A 139 3.43 -28.08 16.93
N GLN A 140 3.41 -29.35 17.34
CA GLN A 140 3.93 -29.79 18.63
C GLN A 140 5.44 -30.07 18.63
N THR A 141 6.08 -30.12 17.45
CA THR A 141 7.51 -30.39 17.35
C THR A 141 8.31 -29.10 17.64
N PRO A 142 9.20 -29.07 18.66
CA PRO A 142 9.94 -27.85 19.03
C PRO A 142 10.75 -27.26 17.88
N ALA A 143 11.38 -28.12 17.07
CA ALA A 143 12.11 -27.71 15.88
C ALA A 143 11.19 -26.97 14.88
N PHE A 144 10.03 -27.53 14.55
CA PHE A 144 9.10 -26.90 13.60
C PHE A 144 8.58 -25.55 14.12
N ARG A 145 8.21 -25.47 15.41
CA ARG A 145 7.80 -24.20 16.04
C ARG A 145 8.89 -23.14 15.97
N ALA A 146 10.15 -23.53 16.23
CA ALA A 146 11.27 -22.60 16.13
C ALA A 146 11.48 -22.11 14.68
N ALA A 147 11.37 -22.99 13.68
CA ALA A 147 11.48 -22.61 12.27
C ALA A 147 10.33 -21.70 11.83
N TYR A 148 9.10 -21.97 12.28
CA TYR A 148 7.95 -21.10 12.01
C TYR A 148 8.14 -19.71 12.62
N ARG A 149 8.59 -19.61 13.87
CA ARG A 149 8.89 -18.31 14.51
C ARG A 149 10.01 -17.55 13.78
N GLN A 150 11.06 -18.24 13.35
CA GLN A 150 12.14 -17.65 12.58
C GLN A 150 11.65 -17.13 11.23
N ALA A 151 10.83 -17.91 10.52
CA ALA A 151 10.23 -17.47 9.25
C ALA A 151 9.30 -16.26 9.44
N GLY A 152 8.55 -16.20 10.55
CA GLY A 152 7.76 -15.02 10.90
C GLY A 152 8.61 -13.75 11.08
N ARG A 153 9.75 -13.85 11.79
CA ARG A 153 10.70 -12.73 11.93
C ARG A 153 11.27 -12.29 10.59
N ALA A 154 11.75 -13.25 9.80
CA ALA A 154 12.32 -12.98 8.48
C ALA A 154 11.29 -12.32 7.53
N LEU A 155 10.01 -12.69 7.61
CA LEU A 155 8.95 -12.05 6.83
C LEU A 155 8.74 -10.59 7.23
N VAL A 156 8.75 -10.28 8.52
CA VAL A 156 8.64 -8.91 9.04
C VAL A 156 9.86 -8.08 8.65
N GLU A 157 11.07 -8.64 8.79
CA GLU A 157 12.32 -7.99 8.36
C GLU A 157 12.30 -7.68 6.86
N ALA A 158 11.82 -8.61 6.03
CA ALA A 158 11.65 -8.39 4.59
C ALA A 158 10.64 -7.26 4.29
N ALA A 159 9.53 -7.21 5.02
CA ALA A 159 8.54 -6.13 4.88
C ALA A 159 9.11 -4.77 5.27
N ILE A 160 9.87 -4.69 6.38
CA ILE A 160 10.57 -3.46 6.81
C ILE A 160 11.57 -3.02 5.73
N GLY A 161 12.40 -3.95 5.24
CA GLY A 161 13.35 -3.67 4.16
C GLY A 161 12.66 -3.17 2.89
N ARG A 162 11.47 -3.71 2.56
CA ARG A 162 10.68 -3.23 1.42
C ARG A 162 10.14 -1.82 1.63
N ILE A 163 9.66 -1.49 2.82
CA ILE A 163 9.22 -0.13 3.17
C ILE A 163 10.40 0.85 3.02
N GLN A 164 11.56 0.51 3.60
CA GLN A 164 12.77 1.32 3.51
C GLN A 164 13.20 1.54 2.06
N ALA A 165 13.22 0.49 1.25
CA ALA A 165 13.53 0.60 -0.18
C ALA A 165 12.52 1.48 -0.92
N SER A 166 11.22 1.34 -0.62
CA SER A 166 10.16 2.14 -1.23
C SER A 166 10.30 3.63 -0.90
N THR A 167 10.71 3.96 0.32
CA THR A 167 11.06 5.33 0.71
C THR A 167 12.22 5.87 -0.11
N GLY A 168 13.29 5.09 -0.30
CA GLY A 168 14.41 5.45 -1.18
C GLY A 168 13.96 5.74 -2.61
N GLN A 169 13.13 4.86 -3.19
CA GLN A 169 12.56 5.03 -4.54
C GLN A 169 11.69 6.31 -4.64
N ALA A 170 10.94 6.65 -3.59
CA ALA A 170 10.16 7.87 -3.55
C ALA A 170 11.04 9.13 -3.58
N VAL A 171 12.14 9.12 -2.80
CA VAL A 171 13.13 10.22 -2.80
C VAL A 171 13.81 10.37 -4.16
N GLU A 172 14.18 9.27 -4.81
CA GLU A 172 14.74 9.27 -6.17
C GLU A 172 13.75 9.83 -7.20
N THR A 173 12.48 9.47 -7.07
CA THR A 173 11.40 9.98 -7.92
C THR A 173 11.26 11.49 -7.76
N LEU A 174 11.18 11.99 -6.52
CA LEU A 174 11.11 13.43 -6.25
C LEU A 174 12.33 14.17 -6.78
N THR A 175 13.53 13.59 -6.62
CA THR A 175 14.78 14.14 -7.16
C THR A 175 14.75 14.24 -8.69
N THR A 176 14.24 13.20 -9.36
CA THR A 176 14.09 13.17 -10.82
C THR A 176 13.10 14.23 -11.29
N VAL A 177 11.93 14.33 -10.64
CA VAL A 177 10.92 15.35 -10.97
C VAL A 177 11.46 16.76 -10.73
N ALA A 178 12.19 17.00 -9.65
CA ALA A 178 12.81 18.30 -9.36
C ALA A 178 13.82 18.71 -10.46
N ARG A 179 14.57 17.76 -11.01
CA ARG A 179 15.59 18.03 -12.05
C ARG A 179 15.02 18.13 -13.47
N GLN A 180 14.10 17.25 -13.84
CA GLN A 180 13.72 17.01 -15.24
C GLN A 180 12.21 17.22 -15.50
N GLY A 181 11.44 17.66 -14.50
CA GLY A 181 10.00 17.88 -14.64
C GLY A 181 9.67 18.83 -15.81
N ARG A 182 8.70 18.45 -16.65
CA ARG A 182 8.31 19.20 -17.85
C ARG A 182 7.79 20.61 -17.54
N ARG A 183 7.14 20.80 -16.40
CA ARG A 183 6.61 22.09 -15.94
C ARG A 183 7.43 22.60 -14.76
N ASP A 184 7.73 23.89 -14.78
CA ASP A 184 8.43 24.60 -13.72
C ASP A 184 7.73 24.42 -12.37
N SER A 185 6.39 24.48 -12.36
CA SER A 185 5.60 24.26 -11.15
C SER A 185 5.78 22.86 -10.55
N ASP A 186 5.97 21.83 -11.37
CA ASP A 186 6.15 20.46 -10.88
C ASP A 186 7.57 20.29 -10.31
N ARG A 187 8.58 20.90 -10.95
CA ARG A 187 9.96 20.94 -10.44
C ARG A 187 10.05 21.66 -9.09
N VAL A 188 9.43 22.83 -8.97
CA VAL A 188 9.40 23.62 -7.74
C VAL A 188 8.70 22.86 -6.61
N ARG A 189 7.54 22.25 -6.88
CA ARG A 189 6.84 21.45 -5.86
C ARG A 189 7.66 20.26 -5.36
N ALA A 190 8.33 19.53 -6.26
CA ALA A 190 9.19 18.43 -5.88
C ALA A 190 10.40 18.89 -5.05
N ALA A 191 11.02 20.02 -5.42
CA ALA A 191 12.11 20.61 -4.66
C ALA A 191 11.67 21.07 -3.25
N ILE A 192 10.50 21.69 -3.12
CA ILE A 192 9.93 22.08 -1.82
C ILE A 192 9.69 20.83 -0.95
N ALA A 193 9.06 19.78 -1.49
CA ALA A 193 8.81 18.56 -0.73
C ALA A 193 10.12 17.90 -0.21
N LEU A 194 11.19 17.93 -0.99
CA LEU A 194 12.51 17.45 -0.56
C LEU A 194 13.08 18.29 0.60
N LEU A 195 12.96 19.62 0.52
CA LEU A 195 13.43 20.52 1.58
C LEU A 195 12.62 20.37 2.88
N GLU A 196 11.30 20.22 2.77
CA GLU A 196 10.41 19.99 3.93
C GLU A 196 10.80 18.70 4.67
N HIS A 197 11.05 17.61 3.94
CA HIS A 197 11.50 16.34 4.55
C HIS A 197 12.91 16.43 5.14
N ALA A 198 13.84 17.14 4.49
CA ALA A 198 15.19 17.34 5.01
C ALA A 198 15.19 18.14 6.32
N LEU A 199 14.41 19.22 6.40
CA LEU A 199 14.31 20.06 7.60
C LEU A 199 13.48 19.43 8.71
N GLY A 200 12.46 18.63 8.37
CA GLY A 200 11.69 17.86 9.33
C GLY A 200 12.53 16.79 10.03
N GLY A 201 13.34 16.04 9.28
CA GLY A 201 14.20 14.98 9.84
C GLY A 201 15.24 15.48 10.85
N LEU A 202 15.72 16.72 10.72
CA LEU A 202 16.62 17.35 11.70
C LEU A 202 15.93 17.58 13.06
N LYS A 203 14.66 17.99 13.05
CA LYS A 203 13.89 18.20 14.29
C LYS A 203 13.64 16.89 15.04
N ASP A 204 13.32 15.83 14.31
CA ASP A 204 13.09 14.50 14.91
C ASP A 204 14.40 13.88 15.42
N ALA A 205 15.53 14.10 14.73
CA ALA A 205 16.84 13.65 15.18
C ALA A 205 17.30 14.34 16.48
N ASP A 206 17.07 15.65 16.60
CA ASP A 206 17.37 16.40 17.82
C ASP A 206 16.53 15.89 19.02
N LEU A 207 15.27 15.50 18.79
CA LEU A 207 14.41 14.89 19.81
C LEU A 207 14.88 13.50 20.27
N LEU A 208 15.52 12.72 19.38
CA LEU A 208 16.02 11.38 19.71
C LEU A 208 17.38 11.38 20.43
N HIS A 209 18.17 12.45 20.26
CA HIS A 209 19.51 12.59 20.86
C HIS A 209 19.55 13.52 22.09
N GLY A 210 18.45 14.22 22.40
CA GLY A 210 18.40 15.31 23.39
C GLY A 210 18.29 14.96 24.88
N GLU A 211 18.15 13.69 25.27
CA GLU A 211 18.08 13.29 26.69
C GLU A 211 19.05 12.14 27.00
N GLN A 212 20.33 12.49 27.03
CA GLN A 212 21.33 11.79 27.83
C GLN A 212 21.85 12.79 28.86
N GLU A 213 20.93 13.36 29.66
CA GLU A 213 21.33 14.07 30.86
C GLU A 213 21.96 13.02 31.79
N THR A 214 23.23 13.25 32.08
CA THR A 214 24.08 12.42 32.91
C THR A 214 23.53 12.43 34.34
N ASP A 215 22.66 11.47 34.67
CA ASP A 215 22.41 11.02 36.04
C ASP A 215 23.71 10.37 36.57
N GLY A 216 24.66 11.21 36.96
CA GLY A 216 26.02 10.78 37.24
C GLY A 216 26.87 11.80 37.97
N GLU A 217 26.28 12.68 38.78
CA GLU A 217 27.05 13.45 39.76
C GLU A 217 26.27 13.55 41.07
N ALA A 218 26.35 12.47 41.86
CA ALA A 218 26.06 12.54 43.28
C ALA A 218 27.25 13.22 43.98
N PRO A 219 27.06 14.32 44.74
CA PRO A 219 28.11 14.85 45.59
C PRO A 219 28.36 13.85 46.73
N LEU A 220 29.60 13.39 46.83
CA LEU A 220 30.12 12.74 48.03
C LEU A 220 30.30 13.82 49.09
N ASP A 221 29.54 13.73 50.18
CA ASP A 221 29.92 14.18 51.52
C ASP A 221 29.40 13.18 52.56
#